data_AF-A0A8W8HQ48-F1
#
_entry.id   AF-A0A8W8HQ48-F1
#
_cell.length_a   1.000
_cell.length_b   1.000
_cell.length_c   1.000
_cell.angle_alpha   90.00
_cell.angle_beta   90.00
_cell.angle_gamma   90.00
#
_symmetry.space_group_name_H-M   'P 1'
#
loop_
_entity.id
_entity.type
_entity.pdbx_description
1 polymer ?
#
loop_
_entity_poly.entity_id
_entity_poly.type
_entity_poly.pdbx_seq_one_letter_code
_entity_poly.pdbx_strand_id
1 'polypeptide(L)'
;MAVRQVLPEEYDELDQKLEKELPLSILGLVHFRLMRSKHLLREKMVLVDSWPHVSVLVIVDRQMRGTVPFAAGFCRGPDFASTLDTLLQTGSKGLSPPFYFVGCSTDVIDALIGQYKSANTCPFQKDNCNTFVYALPAENIVPLAMPDGFRETELTERHLDAVIKAWPYSEEMDKIASVEKWFKYTIFNFPTDDGRPVA
;
A
#
# COMPACT_ATOMS: atom_id res chain seq x y z
N MET A 1 -5.36 -22.04 8.74
CA MET A 1 -4.35 -22.08 7.66
C MET A 1 -3.00 -21.66 8.24
N ALA A 2 -1.89 -22.01 7.59
CA ALA A 2 -0.55 -21.61 8.03
C ALA A 2 -0.10 -20.37 7.25
N VAL A 3 0.00 -19.23 7.91
CA VAL A 3 0.57 -18.01 7.32
C VAL A 3 2.03 -18.27 6.97
N ARG A 4 2.43 -17.97 5.72
CA ARG A 4 3.80 -18.09 5.25
C ARG A 4 4.39 -16.72 5.02
N GLN A 5 5.55 -16.44 5.61
CA GLN A 5 6.39 -15.34 5.17
C GLN A 5 7.14 -15.78 3.91
N VAL A 6 7.10 -14.95 2.86
CA VAL A 6 7.84 -15.16 1.61
C VAL A 6 9.22 -14.54 1.73
N LEU A 7 10.25 -15.30 1.37
CA LEU A 7 11.65 -14.87 1.45
C LEU A 7 12.12 -14.22 0.13
N PRO A 8 13.17 -13.36 0.13
CA PRO A 8 13.61 -12.60 -1.04
C PRO A 8 13.93 -13.43 -2.29
N GLU A 9 14.32 -14.69 -2.09
CA GLU A 9 14.72 -15.66 -3.10
C GLU A 9 13.49 -16.22 -3.85
N GLU A 10 12.31 -16.12 -3.24
CA GLU A 10 11.03 -16.60 -3.74
C GLU A 10 10.24 -15.50 -4.47
N TYR A 11 10.77 -14.27 -4.50
CA TYR A 11 10.07 -13.10 -5.07
C TYR A 11 9.83 -13.17 -6.58
N ASP A 12 10.68 -13.88 -7.34
CA ASP A 12 10.41 -14.14 -8.76
C ASP A 12 9.26 -15.13 -8.98
N GLU A 13 9.18 -16.18 -8.17
CA GLU A 13 8.08 -17.15 -8.25
C GLU A 13 6.77 -16.50 -7.78
N LEU A 14 6.81 -15.64 -6.77
CA LEU A 14 5.66 -14.85 -6.33
C LEU A 14 5.17 -13.90 -7.43
N ASP A 15 6.07 -13.13 -8.06
CA ASP A 15 5.69 -12.17 -9.12
C ASP A 15 4.94 -12.83 -10.28
N GLN A 16 5.49 -13.95 -10.79
CA GLN A 16 4.89 -14.73 -11.88
C GLN A 16 3.54 -15.36 -11.52
N LYS A 17 3.26 -15.59 -10.23
CA LYS A 17 1.96 -16.09 -9.74
C LYS A 17 0.95 -14.97 -9.62
N LEU A 18 1.34 -13.85 -9.00
CA LEU A 18 0.49 -12.68 -8.84
C LEU A 18 0.01 -12.13 -10.20
N GLU A 19 0.88 -12.14 -11.22
CA GLU A 19 0.55 -11.76 -12.59
C GLU A 19 -0.50 -12.68 -13.25
N LYS A 20 -0.47 -13.98 -12.97
CA LYS A 20 -1.47 -14.96 -13.47
C LYS A 20 -2.83 -14.85 -12.78
N GLU A 21 -2.89 -14.19 -11.63
CA GLU A 21 -4.12 -13.96 -10.85
C GLU A 21 -4.72 -12.55 -11.09
N LEU A 22 -4.20 -11.82 -12.10
CA LEU A 22 -4.84 -10.59 -12.58
C LEU A 22 -6.24 -10.90 -13.17
N PRO A 23 -7.25 -10.04 -12.95
CA PRO A 23 -7.16 -8.68 -12.40
C PRO A 23 -7.23 -8.58 -10.86
N LEU A 24 -7.47 -9.68 -10.14
CA LEU A 24 -7.78 -9.67 -8.70
C LEU A 24 -6.60 -9.22 -7.82
N SER A 25 -5.38 -9.31 -8.36
CA SER A 25 -4.14 -8.97 -7.66
C SER A 25 -3.60 -7.56 -7.91
N ILE A 26 -4.23 -6.75 -8.78
CA ILE A 26 -3.56 -5.61 -9.43
C ILE A 26 -2.87 -4.62 -8.47
N LEU A 27 -3.52 -4.22 -7.37
CA LEU A 27 -2.92 -3.31 -6.39
C LEU A 27 -1.77 -3.98 -5.61
N GLY A 28 -1.95 -5.24 -5.20
CA GLY A 28 -0.91 -6.03 -4.53
C GLY A 28 0.31 -6.29 -5.43
N LEU A 29 0.09 -6.62 -6.70
CA LEU A 29 1.13 -6.84 -7.71
C LEU A 29 1.89 -5.54 -8.02
N VAL A 30 1.18 -4.44 -8.30
CA VAL A 30 1.82 -3.14 -8.57
C VAL A 30 2.63 -2.68 -7.35
N HIS A 31 2.09 -2.78 -6.14
CA HIS A 31 2.81 -2.43 -4.92
C HIS A 31 4.04 -3.34 -4.71
N PHE A 32 3.90 -4.65 -4.92
CA PHE A 32 5.01 -5.60 -4.83
C PHE A 32 6.13 -5.27 -5.83
N ARG A 33 5.81 -5.12 -7.11
CA ARG A 33 6.77 -4.76 -8.18
C ARG A 33 7.44 -3.41 -7.90
N LEU A 34 6.68 -2.40 -7.47
CA LEU A 34 7.20 -1.08 -7.10
C LEU A 34 8.23 -1.19 -5.96
N MET A 35 7.85 -1.81 -4.84
CA MET A 35 8.73 -1.98 -3.68
C MET A 35 9.94 -2.87 -3.99
N ARG A 36 9.79 -3.85 -4.89
CA ARG A 36 10.88 -4.70 -5.37
C ARG A 36 11.90 -3.91 -6.20
N SER A 37 11.41 -3.08 -7.12
CA SER A 37 12.25 -2.27 -8.02
C SER A 37 13.14 -1.27 -7.30
N LYS A 38 12.67 -0.75 -6.15
CA LYS A 38 13.41 0.15 -5.25
C LYS A 38 14.18 -0.58 -4.13
N HIS A 39 14.22 -1.91 -4.15
CA HIS A 39 14.83 -2.77 -3.11
C HIS A 39 14.23 -2.67 -1.69
N LEU A 40 13.09 -1.98 -1.52
CA LEU A 40 12.43 -1.70 -0.24
C LEU A 40 11.78 -2.93 0.40
N LEU A 41 11.54 -4.01 -0.35
CA LEU A 41 10.97 -5.25 0.21
C LEU A 41 11.85 -5.89 1.30
N ARG A 42 13.15 -5.58 1.37
CA ARG A 42 14.05 -6.07 2.44
C ARG A 42 13.68 -5.56 3.83
N GLU A 43 12.97 -4.44 3.90
CA GLU A 43 12.53 -3.79 5.14
C GLU A 43 11.08 -4.15 5.50
N LYS A 44 10.40 -4.92 4.64
CA LYS A 44 8.98 -5.25 4.74
C LYS A 44 8.79 -6.75 4.96
N MET A 45 7.66 -7.11 5.54
CA MET A 45 7.28 -8.50 5.76
C MET A 45 6.22 -8.89 4.73
N VAL A 46 6.59 -9.75 3.77
CA VAL A 46 5.70 -10.27 2.74
C VAL A 46 5.05 -11.55 3.23
N LEU A 47 3.74 -11.54 3.44
CA LEU A 47 2.95 -12.68 3.93
C LEU A 47 1.99 -13.18 2.86
N VAL A 48 1.88 -14.50 2.72
CA VAL A 48 0.87 -15.18 1.90
C VAL A 48 0.13 -16.25 2.71
N ASP A 49 -1.09 -16.57 2.26
CA ASP A 49 -1.96 -17.54 2.91
C ASP A 49 -1.61 -19.01 2.62
N SER A 50 -1.10 -19.27 1.42
CA SER A 50 -0.84 -20.61 0.92
C SER A 50 0.12 -20.60 -0.27
N TRP A 51 0.67 -21.77 -0.62
CA TRP A 51 1.61 -21.96 -1.72
C TRP A 51 1.33 -23.33 -2.37
N PRO A 52 1.32 -23.44 -3.71
CA PRO A 52 1.70 -22.41 -4.68
C PRO A 52 0.57 -21.42 -5.05
N HIS A 53 -0.66 -21.62 -4.59
CA HIS A 53 -1.84 -20.85 -5.03
C HIS A 53 -2.20 -19.69 -4.07
N VAL A 54 -1.53 -18.55 -4.21
CA VAL A 54 -1.76 -17.37 -3.36
C VAL A 54 -3.17 -16.81 -3.57
N SER A 55 -3.97 -16.76 -2.51
CA SER A 55 -5.31 -16.14 -2.49
C SER A 55 -5.37 -14.87 -1.65
N VAL A 56 -4.42 -14.69 -0.73
CA VAL A 56 -4.23 -13.44 0.03
C VAL A 56 -2.73 -13.13 0.13
N LEU A 57 -2.37 -11.88 -0.16
CA LEU A 57 -1.04 -11.31 0.04
C LEU A 57 -1.16 -10.09 0.94
N VAL A 58 -0.27 -9.97 1.94
CA VAL A 58 -0.12 -8.77 2.75
C VAL A 58 1.36 -8.41 2.84
N ILE A 59 1.72 -7.22 2.40
CA ILE A 59 3.06 -6.63 2.49
C ILE A 59 3.02 -5.59 3.60
N VAL A 60 3.70 -5.86 4.71
CA VAL A 60 3.68 -5.04 5.92
C VAL A 60 4.96 -4.23 6.03
N ASP A 61 4.85 -2.90 6.16
CA ASP A 61 5.97 -2.07 6.59
C ASP A 61 6.16 -2.18 8.12
N ARG A 62 7.37 -2.58 8.52
CA ARG A 62 7.74 -2.73 9.94
C ARG A 62 8.88 -1.80 10.37
N GLN A 63 9.44 -1.01 9.45
CA GLN A 63 10.69 -0.27 9.70
C GLN A 63 10.55 1.26 9.70
N MET A 64 9.48 1.84 9.15
CA MET A 64 9.24 3.28 9.29
C MET A 64 8.88 3.69 10.73
N ARG A 65 9.89 3.81 11.60
CA ARG A 65 9.74 4.21 13.01
C ARG A 65 9.28 5.67 13.11
N GLY A 66 8.00 5.85 13.43
CA GLY A 66 7.37 7.15 13.63
C GLY A 66 6.58 7.67 12.42
N THR A 67 6.28 6.81 11.43
CA THR A 67 5.07 6.94 10.60
C THR A 67 4.02 5.92 11.06
N VAL A 68 2.81 5.92 10.49
CA VAL A 68 1.84 4.87 10.83
C VAL A 68 2.32 3.54 10.27
N PRO A 69 2.25 2.45 11.04
CA PRO A 69 2.31 1.11 10.50
C PRO A 69 1.32 0.92 9.34
N PHE A 70 1.83 0.49 8.19
CA PHE A 70 1.08 0.41 6.95
C PHE A 70 1.26 -0.96 6.30
N ALA A 71 0.19 -1.49 5.72
CA ALA A 71 0.24 -2.66 4.86
C ALA A 71 -0.55 -2.44 3.57
N ALA A 72 -0.02 -2.97 2.48
CA ALA A 72 -0.73 -3.10 1.22
C ALA A 72 -0.90 -4.58 0.90
N GLY A 73 -1.98 -4.95 0.23
CA GLY A 73 -2.21 -6.34 -0.12
C GLY A 73 -3.23 -6.52 -1.23
N PHE A 74 -3.60 -7.78 -1.45
CA PHE A 74 -4.82 -8.14 -2.16
C PHE A 74 -5.44 -9.37 -1.49
N CYS A 75 -6.73 -9.57 -1.75
CA CYS A 75 -7.47 -10.73 -1.33
C CYS A 75 -8.38 -11.14 -2.48
N ARG A 76 -8.37 -12.43 -2.86
CA ARG A 76 -9.06 -12.95 -4.05
C ARG A 76 -10.57 -12.75 -4.03
N GLY A 77 -11.18 -12.66 -2.85
CA GLY A 77 -12.63 -12.48 -2.67
C GLY A 77 -13.05 -12.63 -1.20
N PRO A 78 -14.32 -12.34 -0.88
CA PRO A 78 -14.82 -12.27 0.50
C PRO A 78 -14.72 -13.59 1.26
N ASP A 79 -14.75 -14.74 0.57
CA ASP A 79 -14.54 -16.07 1.17
C ASP A 79 -13.18 -16.22 1.88
N PHE A 80 -12.18 -15.43 1.47
CA PHE A 80 -10.84 -15.41 2.05
C PHE A 80 -10.66 -14.36 3.15
N ALA A 81 -11.72 -13.63 3.56
CA ALA A 81 -11.60 -12.55 4.53
C ALA A 81 -11.14 -13.01 5.94
N SER A 82 -11.41 -14.24 6.36
CA SER A 82 -10.90 -14.79 7.63
C SER A 82 -9.40 -15.12 7.56
N THR A 83 -8.95 -15.54 6.37
CA THR A 83 -7.54 -15.72 6.05
C THR A 83 -6.81 -14.38 6.03
N LEU A 84 -7.44 -13.33 5.48
CA LEU A 84 -6.94 -11.96 5.52
C LEU A 84 -6.79 -11.44 6.96
N ASP A 85 -7.78 -11.62 7.85
CA ASP A 85 -7.62 -11.30 9.27
C ASP A 85 -6.38 -12.00 9.85
N THR A 86 -6.26 -13.32 9.65
CA THR A 86 -5.12 -14.09 10.17
C THR A 86 -3.76 -13.55 9.69
N LEU A 87 -3.67 -13.09 8.43
CA LEU A 87 -2.47 -12.43 7.90
C LEU A 87 -2.24 -11.04 8.51
N LEU A 88 -3.29 -10.22 8.66
CA LEU A 88 -3.20 -8.89 9.27
C LEU A 88 -2.82 -8.97 10.76
N GLN A 89 -3.41 -9.88 11.55
CA GLN A 89 -3.05 -10.15 12.94
C GLN A 89 -1.63 -10.71 13.09
N THR A 90 -1.11 -11.41 12.07
CA THR A 90 0.29 -11.85 12.05
C THR A 90 1.22 -10.69 11.67
N GLY A 91 0.77 -9.86 10.72
CA GLY A 91 1.41 -8.65 10.24
C GLY A 91 1.68 -7.61 11.32
N SER A 92 0.64 -7.33 12.12
CA SER A 92 0.62 -6.28 13.14
C SER A 92 1.36 -6.63 14.44
N LYS A 93 1.91 -7.84 14.59
CA LYS A 93 2.60 -8.26 15.82
C LYS A 93 3.79 -7.35 16.15
N GLY A 94 3.66 -6.63 17.27
CA GLY A 94 4.65 -5.68 17.77
C GLY A 94 4.59 -4.30 17.09
N LEU A 95 3.54 -3.99 16.34
CA LEU A 95 3.26 -2.66 15.81
C LEU A 95 2.28 -1.94 16.75
N SER A 96 2.48 -0.63 16.96
CA SER A 96 1.53 0.20 17.72
C SER A 96 0.33 0.57 16.84
N PRO A 97 -0.91 0.51 17.36
CA PRO A 97 -2.07 0.99 16.61
C PRO A 97 -2.07 2.53 16.48
N PRO A 98 -2.75 3.09 15.46
CA PRO A 98 -3.48 2.38 14.42
C PRO A 98 -2.56 1.73 13.37
N PHE A 99 -3.11 0.79 12.61
CA PHE A 99 -2.44 0.07 11.54
C PHE A 99 -3.31 0.16 10.28
N TYR A 100 -2.82 0.84 9.25
CA TYR A 100 -3.57 1.01 8.00
C TYR A 100 -3.35 -0.16 7.06
N PHE A 101 -4.43 -0.59 6.40
CA PHE A 101 -4.38 -1.61 5.37
C PHE A 101 -5.14 -1.15 4.12
N VAL A 102 -4.53 -1.33 2.94
CA VAL A 102 -5.12 -0.99 1.64
C VAL A 102 -5.00 -2.13 0.63
N GLY A 103 -5.82 -2.08 -0.43
CA GLY A 103 -5.65 -2.91 -1.63
C GLY A 103 -6.69 -4.03 -1.82
N CYS A 104 -7.64 -4.18 -0.91
CA CYS A 104 -8.79 -5.08 -1.07
C CYS A 104 -10.04 -4.34 -1.57
N SER A 105 -10.92 -5.07 -2.26
CA SER A 105 -12.22 -4.60 -2.71
C SER A 105 -13.21 -4.45 -1.54
N THR A 106 -14.27 -3.65 -1.75
CA THR A 106 -15.23 -3.28 -0.71
C THR A 106 -15.95 -4.48 -0.09
N ASP A 107 -16.28 -5.49 -0.89
CA ASP A 107 -16.92 -6.74 -0.45
C ASP A 107 -16.02 -7.58 0.48
N VAL A 108 -14.70 -7.62 0.22
CA VAL A 108 -13.72 -8.24 1.12
C VAL A 108 -13.67 -7.50 2.46
N ILE A 109 -13.65 -6.16 2.44
CA ILE A 109 -13.61 -5.35 3.67
C ILE A 109 -14.92 -5.51 4.47
N ASP A 110 -16.06 -5.54 3.79
CA ASP A 110 -17.37 -5.74 4.43
C ASP A 110 -17.54 -7.17 4.98
N ALA A 111 -16.92 -8.19 4.35
CA ALA A 111 -16.83 -9.55 4.88
C ALA A 111 -15.84 -9.66 6.06
N LEU A 112 -14.73 -8.93 6.04
CA LEU A 112 -13.75 -8.85 7.14
C LEU A 112 -14.40 -8.26 8.40
N ILE A 113 -15.03 -7.08 8.27
CA ILE A 113 -15.78 -6.45 9.37
C ILE A 113 -16.99 -7.32 9.77
N GLY A 114 -17.62 -7.97 8.78
CA GLY A 114 -18.75 -8.87 8.96
C GLY A 114 -18.53 -9.99 9.97
N GLN A 115 -17.31 -10.53 10.05
CA GLN A 115 -16.94 -11.59 11.01
C GLN A 115 -17.11 -11.15 12.48
N TYR A 116 -17.03 -9.85 12.78
CA TYR A 116 -17.14 -9.31 14.13
C TYR A 116 -18.53 -8.78 14.47
N LYS A 117 -19.54 -8.93 13.60
CA LYS A 117 -20.91 -8.41 13.85
C LYS A 117 -21.57 -8.98 15.12
N SER A 118 -21.16 -10.18 15.56
CA SER A 118 -21.61 -10.80 16.81
C SER A 118 -20.66 -10.58 18.00
N ALA A 119 -19.55 -9.87 17.80
CA ALA A 119 -18.60 -9.52 18.84
C ALA A 119 -18.78 -8.06 19.26
N ASN A 120 -18.74 -7.78 20.56
CA ASN A 120 -18.83 -6.41 21.08
C ASN A 120 -17.59 -5.55 20.78
N THR A 121 -16.60 -6.10 20.07
CA THR A 121 -15.33 -5.46 19.71
C THR A 121 -14.92 -5.89 18.30
N CYS A 122 -15.07 -5.00 17.32
CA CYS A 122 -14.42 -5.15 16.00
C CYS A 122 -13.10 -4.37 16.02
N PRO A 123 -11.95 -4.99 15.67
CA PRO A 123 -10.67 -4.30 15.61
C PRO A 123 -10.48 -3.47 14.33
N PHE A 124 -11.42 -3.56 13.38
CA PHE A 124 -11.35 -2.92 12.07
C PHE A 124 -12.33 -1.75 11.97
N GLN A 125 -11.85 -0.61 11.51
CA GLN A 125 -12.68 0.52 11.10
C GLN A 125 -12.51 0.72 9.59
N LYS A 126 -13.62 0.85 8.87
CA LYS A 126 -13.63 1.16 7.44
C LYS A 126 -13.27 2.63 7.24
N ASP A 127 -12.29 2.90 6.39
CA ASP A 127 -12.12 4.23 5.81
C ASP A 127 -13.21 4.45 4.75
N ASN A 128 -13.89 5.59 4.81
CA ASN A 128 -15.06 5.89 3.97
C ASN A 128 -14.69 6.47 2.59
N CYS A 129 -13.42 6.34 2.18
CA CYS A 129 -12.94 6.73 0.86
C CYS A 129 -13.51 5.83 -0.26
N ASN A 130 -14.41 6.37 -1.08
CA ASN A 130 -14.88 5.73 -2.32
C ASN A 130 -13.80 5.82 -3.42
N THR A 131 -12.74 5.03 -3.29
CA THR A 131 -11.61 5.01 -4.22
C THR A 131 -11.90 4.14 -5.45
N PHE A 132 -11.66 4.68 -6.64
CA PHE A 132 -11.70 3.93 -7.90
C PHE A 132 -10.29 3.68 -8.44
N VAL A 133 -10.04 2.47 -8.93
CA VAL A 133 -8.76 2.11 -9.57
C VAL A 133 -8.95 2.15 -11.09
N TYR A 134 -8.23 3.05 -11.76
CA TYR A 134 -8.21 3.14 -13.21
C TYR A 134 -6.88 2.57 -13.75
N ALA A 135 -6.95 1.40 -14.39
CA ALA A 135 -5.82 0.77 -15.04
C ALA A 135 -5.74 1.24 -16.50
N LEU A 136 -4.88 2.21 -16.77
CA LEU A 136 -4.61 2.71 -18.13
C LEU A 136 -3.61 1.77 -18.83
N PRO A 137 -3.91 1.25 -20.05
CA PRO A 137 -2.96 0.48 -20.84
C PRO A 137 -1.71 1.31 -21.18
N ALA A 138 -0.54 0.66 -21.23
CA ALA A 138 0.74 1.35 -21.38
C ALA A 138 0.85 2.11 -22.71
N GLU A 139 0.25 1.58 -23.78
CA GLU A 139 0.13 2.20 -25.10
C GLU A 139 -0.68 3.51 -25.11
N ASN A 140 -1.50 3.75 -24.08
CA ASN A 140 -2.27 4.98 -23.91
C ASN A 140 -1.57 6.00 -22.99
N ILE A 141 -0.40 5.67 -22.42
CA ILE A 141 0.42 6.59 -21.62
C ILE A 141 1.27 7.43 -22.58
N VAL A 142 0.70 8.52 -23.08
CA VAL A 142 1.39 9.48 -23.95
C VAL A 142 1.84 10.69 -23.12
N PRO A 143 3.14 11.08 -23.16
CA PRO A 143 3.61 12.30 -22.51
C PRO A 143 2.85 13.53 -23.02
N LEU A 144 2.29 14.32 -22.11
CA LEU A 144 1.68 15.59 -22.43
C LEU A 144 2.77 16.65 -22.64
N ALA A 145 2.68 17.41 -23.74
CA ALA A 145 3.61 18.51 -23.99
C ALA A 145 3.47 19.58 -22.90
N MET A 146 4.59 20.00 -22.31
CA MET A 146 4.56 20.95 -21.21
C MET A 146 4.24 22.37 -21.71
N PRO A 147 3.27 23.09 -21.11
CA PRO A 147 2.91 24.42 -21.59
C PRO A 147 4.05 25.44 -21.43
N ASP A 148 4.09 26.43 -22.32
CA ASP A 148 5.08 27.51 -22.26
C ASP A 148 5.08 28.22 -20.90
N GLY A 149 6.29 28.44 -20.36
CA GLY A 149 6.48 29.02 -19.03
C GLY A 149 6.48 28.02 -17.86
N PHE A 150 6.11 26.77 -18.11
CA PHE A 150 6.25 25.67 -17.16
C PHE A 150 7.46 24.79 -17.53
N ARG A 151 7.94 24.04 -16.53
CA ARG A 151 8.93 22.97 -16.69
C ARG A 151 8.56 21.85 -15.72
N GLU A 152 8.97 20.62 -15.99
CA GLU A 152 8.76 19.50 -15.05
C GLU A 152 9.77 19.59 -13.90
N THR A 153 9.36 19.20 -12.68
CA THR A 153 10.07 19.58 -11.45
C THR A 153 10.16 18.57 -10.26
N GLU A 154 11.39 18.20 -9.82
CA GLU A 154 11.70 17.21 -8.75
C GLU A 154 11.11 17.68 -7.45
N LEU A 155 10.45 16.77 -6.75
CA LEU A 155 10.27 16.93 -5.33
C LEU A 155 11.58 16.56 -4.64
N THR A 156 12.19 17.54 -3.98
CA THR A 156 13.31 17.37 -3.05
C THR A 156 12.87 17.91 -1.70
N GLU A 157 13.67 17.73 -0.64
CA GLU A 157 13.29 18.19 0.71
C GLU A 157 12.94 19.70 0.77
N ARG A 158 13.47 20.52 -0.14
CA ARG A 158 13.16 21.96 -0.24
C ARG A 158 11.69 22.26 -0.62
N HIS A 159 10.95 21.29 -1.14
CA HIS A 159 9.54 21.42 -1.53
C HIS A 159 8.55 20.88 -0.49
N LEU A 160 9.06 20.18 0.53
CA LEU A 160 8.27 19.44 1.51
C LEU A 160 7.22 20.31 2.21
N ASP A 161 7.62 21.50 2.68
CA ASP A 161 6.73 22.46 3.34
C ASP A 161 5.55 22.89 2.45
N ALA A 162 5.80 23.10 1.16
CA ALA A 162 4.76 23.47 0.20
C ALA A 162 3.79 22.31 -0.06
N VAL A 163 4.31 21.09 -0.23
CA VAL A 163 3.49 19.88 -0.45
C VAL A 163 2.62 19.57 0.77
N ILE A 164 3.18 19.65 1.99
CA ILE A 164 2.44 19.42 3.24
C ILE A 164 1.34 20.46 3.43
N LYS A 165 1.63 21.75 3.22
CA LYS A 165 0.65 22.84 3.32
C LYS A 165 -0.46 22.75 2.27
N ALA A 166 -0.16 22.21 1.09
CA ALA A 166 -1.16 21.99 0.04
C ALA A 166 -2.05 20.76 0.32
N TRP A 167 -1.63 19.83 1.19
CA TRP A 167 -2.40 18.62 1.48
C TRP A 167 -3.43 18.86 2.60
N PRO A 168 -4.75 18.82 2.30
CA PRO A 168 -5.79 19.19 3.28
C PRO A 168 -5.93 18.21 4.45
N TYR A 169 -5.33 17.02 4.35
CA TYR A 169 -5.34 16.00 5.40
C TYR A 169 -4.08 16.03 6.29
N SER A 170 -3.15 16.96 6.06
CA SER A 170 -1.88 17.06 6.80
C SER A 170 -2.09 17.12 8.32
N GLU A 171 -2.91 18.05 8.83
CA GLU A 171 -3.19 18.16 10.27
C GLU A 171 -3.94 16.97 10.88
N GLU A 172 -4.67 16.19 10.07
CA GLU A 172 -5.36 14.98 10.55
C GLU A 172 -4.39 13.81 10.63
N MET A 173 -3.58 13.62 9.59
CA MET A 173 -2.56 12.59 9.54
C MET A 173 -1.46 12.82 10.60
N ASP A 174 -1.05 14.07 10.87
CA ASP A 174 0.00 14.38 11.86
C ASP A 174 -0.38 13.99 13.31
N LYS A 175 -1.68 13.86 13.61
CA LYS A 175 -2.19 13.33 14.90
C LYS A 175 -1.92 11.83 15.06
N ILE A 176 -1.65 11.13 13.96
CA ILE A 176 -1.54 9.68 13.87
C ILE A 176 -0.10 9.27 13.52
N ALA A 177 0.58 10.08 12.70
CA ALA A 177 1.97 9.90 12.28
C ALA A 177 2.56 11.14 11.64
N SER A 178 3.88 11.32 11.77
CA SER A 178 4.58 12.43 11.12
C SER A 178 4.43 12.38 9.59
N VAL A 179 3.62 13.31 9.08
CA VAL A 179 3.39 13.57 7.65
C VAL A 179 4.69 14.01 6.99
N GLU A 180 5.50 14.80 7.71
CA GLU A 180 6.86 15.18 7.28
C GLU A 180 7.73 13.95 6.98
N LYS A 181 7.79 12.98 7.90
CA LYS A 181 8.55 11.73 7.69
C LYS A 181 7.98 10.90 6.54
N TRP A 182 6.65 10.85 6.40
CA TRP A 182 6.00 10.08 5.34
C TRP A 182 6.28 10.66 3.95
N PHE A 183 6.17 11.99 3.77
CA PHE A 183 6.55 12.63 2.51
C PHE A 183 8.06 12.56 2.26
N LYS A 184 8.93 12.72 3.27
CA LYS A 184 10.38 12.50 3.11
C LYS A 184 10.71 11.09 2.62
N TYR A 185 10.09 10.06 3.21
CA TYR A 185 10.24 8.68 2.74
C TYR A 185 9.77 8.51 1.29
N THR A 186 8.62 9.10 0.95
CA THR A 186 8.06 9.00 -0.41
C THR A 186 8.96 9.68 -1.44
N ILE A 187 9.37 10.93 -1.18
CA ILE A 187 10.27 11.72 -2.04
C ILE A 187 11.62 11.00 -2.25
N PHE A 188 12.23 10.50 -1.18
CA PHE A 188 13.56 9.87 -1.26
C PHE A 188 13.55 8.55 -2.06
N ASN A 189 12.47 7.77 -1.96
CA ASN A 189 12.40 6.44 -2.57
C ASN A 189 11.69 6.43 -3.93
N PHE A 190 10.84 7.41 -4.20
CA PHE A 190 10.04 7.54 -5.42
C PHE A 190 10.21 8.95 -6.04
N PRO A 191 11.41 9.29 -6.56
CA PRO A 191 11.71 10.61 -7.14
C PRO A 191 10.98 10.90 -8.48
N THR A 192 10.89 12.20 -8.79
CA THR A 192 10.42 12.91 -10.02
C THR A 192 11.45 14.07 -10.34
N ASP A 193 11.56 14.74 -11.53
CA ASP A 193 12.73 15.54 -12.15
C ASP A 193 12.77 17.15 -12.08
N ASP A 194 13.83 17.95 -11.63
CA ASP A 194 13.96 19.30 -10.85
C ASP A 194 13.15 20.66 -11.04
N GLY A 195 12.54 21.20 -9.94
CA GLY A 195 12.15 22.64 -9.76
C GLY A 195 10.96 22.99 -8.80
N ARG A 196 10.35 24.21 -8.85
CA ARG A 196 9.27 24.65 -7.93
C ARG A 196 7.88 24.04 -8.27
N PRO A 197 7.21 23.32 -7.34
CA PRO A 197 5.88 22.77 -7.60
C PRO A 197 4.77 23.84 -7.59
N VAL A 198 3.93 23.78 -8.63
CA VAL A 198 2.60 24.43 -8.72
C VAL A 198 1.48 23.41 -8.93
N ALA A 199 1.88 22.15 -9.15
CA ALA A 199 1.14 20.91 -9.11
C ALA A 199 2.12 19.84 -8.57
#